data_AF-A0A835V399-F1
#
_entry.id   AF-A0A835V399-F1
#
_cell.length_a   1.000
_cell.length_b   1.000
_cell.length_c   1.000
_cell.angle_alpha   90.00
_cell.angle_beta   90.00
_cell.angle_gamma   90.00
#
_symmetry.space_group_name_H-M   'P 1'
#
loop_
_entity.id
_entity.type
_entity.pdbx_description
1 polymer ?
#
loop_
_entity_poly.entity_id
_entity_poly.type
_entity_poly.pdbx_seq_one_letter_code
_entity_poly.pdbx_strand_id
1 'polypeptide(L)'
;MYYNGIYHLFYQFNPRQPVWGNIVWAHSYSKDMINWKPLENAIYPTKPFDINGCWSGSATILPGNKPVIFYTGIDLHNRQVQNIAFPKDLADPYLREWVKPDYNPVISPDGGVNASAFRDPTTAWYGPDGYWRTVVGSKIENQGLAILYRSRDFLKWNRVKHPLHSVHDSGMWECPDFFPISTQPKAGLELSAGVDGLKHVFKVSLDINRYEYYTIGTYDFVNDRYVPDGSSPDNNTGLRYDYGNFYASKTFFDEGKRRRILWGWSNESDSKQDDWAKGWAGIQTIPRSLWLDSSGRQVVQWPIEEIEKLRKKEVVIYDKKLAFGASLEVERIHTAQADVEVTFDLSSSLNNAEPFDPSWVDPQKLCMLKRAEEKGRVGPFGLYVLATGDKRERTAVFFRIFKESNKHVILMCHDPTR
;
A
#
# COMPACT_ATOMS: atom_id res chain seq x y z
N MET A 1 -10.86 -7.53 -1.19
CA MET A 1 -12.27 -7.11 -0.92
C MET A 1 -12.87 -8.00 0.15
N TYR A 2 -13.96 -7.56 0.77
CA TYR A 2 -14.80 -8.38 1.65
C TYR A 2 -16.14 -8.65 0.95
N TYR A 3 -16.61 -9.89 0.99
CA TYR A 3 -17.90 -10.29 0.42
C TYR A 3 -18.53 -11.39 1.27
N ASN A 4 -19.73 -11.16 1.79
CA ASN A 4 -20.53 -12.16 2.52
C ASN A 4 -19.74 -12.94 3.60
N GLY A 5 -18.91 -12.26 4.40
CA GLY A 5 -18.13 -12.90 5.46
C GLY A 5 -16.77 -13.46 5.03
N ILE A 6 -16.40 -13.33 3.75
CA ILE A 6 -15.16 -13.86 3.19
C ILE A 6 -14.28 -12.70 2.68
N TYR A 7 -13.00 -12.75 3.01
CA TYR A 7 -11.98 -11.88 2.44
C TYR A 7 -11.40 -12.52 1.19
N HIS A 8 -11.34 -11.76 0.09
CA HIS A 8 -10.74 -12.18 -1.17
C HIS A 8 -9.51 -11.32 -1.47
N LEU A 9 -8.40 -11.99 -1.75
CA LEU A 9 -7.16 -11.40 -2.23
C LEU A 9 -6.89 -11.92 -3.64
N PHE A 10 -6.78 -10.99 -4.58
CA PHE A 10 -6.31 -11.25 -5.93
C PHE A 10 -4.94 -10.60 -6.09
N TYR A 11 -4.04 -11.25 -6.81
CA TYR A 11 -2.67 -10.78 -6.96
C TYR A 11 -2.11 -11.13 -8.33
N GLN A 12 -1.27 -10.24 -8.88
CA GLN A 12 -0.51 -10.55 -10.09
C GLN A 12 0.37 -11.77 -9.83
N PHE A 13 0.26 -12.77 -10.69
CA PHE A 13 0.96 -14.04 -10.55
C PHE A 13 1.45 -14.51 -11.92
N ASN A 14 2.68 -15.04 -11.97
CA ASN A 14 3.19 -15.76 -13.13
C ASN A 14 3.03 -17.28 -12.85
N PRO A 15 2.15 -18.00 -13.57
CA PRO A 15 1.91 -19.42 -13.32
C PRO A 15 3.08 -20.35 -13.66
N ARG A 16 4.17 -19.83 -14.25
CA ARG A 16 5.22 -20.64 -14.85
C ARG A 16 6.63 -20.35 -14.34
N GLN A 17 6.89 -19.14 -13.86
CA GLN A 17 8.26 -18.68 -13.56
C GLN A 17 8.29 -17.71 -12.38
N PRO A 18 9.39 -17.65 -11.61
CA PRO A 18 9.54 -16.73 -10.47
C PRO A 18 9.98 -15.32 -10.90
N VAL A 19 9.55 -14.87 -12.08
CA VAL A 19 9.86 -13.55 -12.64
C VAL A 19 8.61 -12.95 -13.25
N TRP A 20 8.57 -11.63 -13.41
CA TRP A 20 7.42 -10.96 -14.02
C TRP A 20 7.24 -11.36 -15.50
N GLY A 21 6.03 -11.80 -15.86
CA GLY A 21 5.64 -12.26 -17.20
C GLY A 21 4.41 -13.15 -17.14
N ASN A 22 3.68 -13.31 -18.26
CA ASN A 22 2.46 -14.15 -18.33
C ASN A 22 1.45 -13.88 -17.20
N ILE A 23 1.27 -12.61 -16.84
CA ILE A 23 0.57 -12.22 -15.61
C ILE A 23 -0.93 -12.56 -15.70
N VAL A 24 -1.39 -13.25 -14.65
CA VAL A 24 -2.79 -13.52 -14.32
C VAL A 24 -3.12 -12.98 -12.94
N TRP A 25 -4.40 -12.98 -12.58
CA TRP A 25 -4.86 -12.77 -11.21
C TRP A 25 -5.07 -14.13 -10.55
N ALA A 26 -4.08 -14.56 -9.77
CA ALA A 26 -4.28 -15.64 -8.81
C ALA A 26 -5.23 -15.18 -7.71
N HIS A 27 -5.91 -16.12 -7.06
CA HIS A 27 -6.99 -15.84 -6.13
C HIS A 27 -6.84 -16.70 -4.88
N SER A 28 -6.96 -16.07 -3.72
CA SER A 28 -7.10 -16.75 -2.44
C SER A 28 -8.22 -16.13 -1.61
N TYR A 29 -8.81 -16.94 -0.74
CA TYR A 29 -9.81 -16.48 0.21
C TYR A 29 -9.38 -16.75 1.66
N SER A 30 -9.93 -15.96 2.58
CA SER A 30 -9.68 -16.08 4.02
C SER A 30 -10.91 -15.64 4.83
N LYS A 31 -10.97 -16.05 6.09
CA LYS A 31 -11.94 -15.56 7.09
C LYS A 31 -11.33 -14.60 8.11
N ASP A 32 -10.00 -14.48 8.13
CA ASP A 32 -9.26 -13.69 9.12
C ASP A 32 -8.11 -12.87 8.50
N MET A 33 -7.94 -12.94 7.17
CA MET A 33 -6.85 -12.33 6.40
C MET A 33 -5.44 -12.82 6.77
N ILE A 34 -5.34 -13.90 7.56
CA ILE A 34 -4.09 -14.52 7.98
C ILE A 34 -3.96 -15.91 7.36
N ASN A 35 -5.00 -16.73 7.50
CA ASN A 35 -5.05 -18.08 6.96
C ASN A 35 -5.72 -18.05 5.58
N TRP A 36 -4.91 -18.23 4.54
CA TRP A 36 -5.36 -18.16 3.15
C TRP A 36 -5.51 -19.55 2.55
N LYS A 37 -6.59 -19.73 1.79
CA LYS A 37 -6.81 -20.93 0.98
C LYS A 37 -6.76 -20.54 -0.50
N PRO A 38 -5.96 -21.25 -1.30
CA PRO A 38 -5.85 -20.98 -2.73
C PRO A 38 -7.13 -21.36 -3.46
N LEU A 39 -7.41 -20.65 -4.54
CA LEU A 39 -8.41 -20.95 -5.56
C LEU A 39 -7.75 -20.95 -6.93
N GLU A 40 -8.51 -21.32 -7.96
CA GLU A 40 -8.09 -21.17 -9.34
C GLU A 40 -7.82 -19.70 -9.70
N ASN A 41 -7.04 -19.47 -10.77
CA ASN A 41 -6.81 -18.11 -11.26
C ASN A 41 -8.15 -17.49 -11.70
N ALA A 42 -8.52 -16.36 -11.11
CA ALA A 42 -9.80 -15.72 -11.33
C ALA A 42 -9.88 -14.98 -12.67
N ILE A 43 -8.81 -14.26 -13.03
CA ILE A 43 -8.74 -13.48 -14.27
C ILE A 43 -7.44 -13.83 -14.99
N TYR A 44 -7.54 -14.31 -16.22
CA TYR A 44 -6.43 -14.67 -17.08
C TYR A 44 -6.76 -14.35 -18.54
N PRO A 45 -5.76 -14.22 -19.45
CA PRO A 45 -6.00 -13.89 -20.84
C PRO A 45 -6.95 -14.87 -21.53
N THR A 46 -8.09 -14.39 -22.04
CA THR A 46 -9.03 -15.24 -22.80
C THR A 46 -9.73 -14.52 -23.95
N LYS A 47 -9.62 -13.19 -24.04
CA LYS A 47 -10.34 -12.38 -25.04
C LYS A 47 -9.42 -11.30 -25.63
N PRO A 48 -9.75 -10.74 -26.81
CA PRO A 48 -8.89 -9.76 -27.49
C PRO A 48 -8.43 -8.55 -26.66
N PHE A 49 -9.24 -8.12 -25.68
CA PHE A 49 -8.97 -6.98 -24.81
C PHE A 49 -8.00 -7.27 -23.65
N ASP A 50 -7.62 -8.53 -23.42
CA ASP A 50 -6.66 -8.93 -22.38
C ASP A 50 -5.72 -10.06 -22.80
N ILE A 51 -5.67 -10.35 -24.11
CA ILE A 51 -4.98 -11.51 -24.68
C ILE A 51 -3.48 -11.54 -24.35
N ASN A 52 -2.87 -10.38 -24.17
CA ASN A 52 -1.44 -10.23 -23.88
C ASN A 52 -1.14 -10.03 -22.38
N GLY A 53 -2.17 -10.03 -21.52
CA GLY A 53 -1.99 -9.96 -20.07
C GLY A 53 -3.17 -9.37 -19.31
N CYS A 54 -3.33 -9.80 -18.06
CA CYS A 54 -4.30 -9.25 -17.11
C CYS A 54 -3.56 -8.55 -15.96
N TRP A 55 -3.34 -7.25 -16.10
CA TRP A 55 -2.62 -6.40 -15.14
C TRP A 55 -3.54 -5.93 -14.00
N SER A 56 -2.99 -5.10 -13.10
CA SER A 56 -3.63 -4.73 -11.83
C SER A 56 -4.96 -3.98 -12.00
N GLY A 57 -5.67 -3.86 -10.89
CA GLY A 57 -7.02 -3.33 -10.83
C GLY A 57 -7.56 -3.35 -9.41
N SER A 58 -8.86 -3.11 -9.27
CA SER A 58 -9.54 -3.02 -7.99
C SER A 58 -10.95 -3.60 -8.07
N ALA A 59 -11.51 -3.97 -6.92
CA ALA A 59 -12.88 -4.45 -6.82
C ALA A 59 -13.79 -3.38 -6.23
N THR A 60 -14.97 -3.20 -6.81
CA THR A 60 -16.04 -2.31 -6.32
C THR A 60 -17.25 -3.15 -5.95
N ILE A 61 -17.89 -2.87 -4.81
CA ILE A 61 -19.17 -3.50 -4.44
C ILE A 61 -20.29 -2.57 -4.90
N LEU A 62 -21.01 -2.96 -5.96
CA LEU A 62 -22.15 -2.19 -6.48
C LEU A 62 -23.38 -2.36 -5.57
N PRO A 63 -24.36 -1.43 -5.64
CA PRO A 63 -25.65 -1.57 -4.98
C PRO A 63 -26.31 -2.93 -5.25
N GLY A 64 -26.92 -3.49 -4.21
CA GLY A 64 -27.45 -4.86 -4.23
C GLY A 64 -26.39 -5.94 -4.01
N ASN A 65 -25.26 -5.59 -3.39
CA ASN A 65 -24.18 -6.50 -3.00
C ASN A 65 -23.61 -7.29 -4.19
N LYS A 66 -23.26 -6.56 -5.25
CA LYS A 66 -22.74 -7.12 -6.51
C LYS A 66 -21.29 -6.68 -6.72
N PRO A 67 -20.29 -7.54 -6.42
CA PRO A 67 -18.91 -7.20 -6.66
C PRO A 67 -18.62 -7.18 -8.17
N VAL A 68 -17.81 -6.21 -8.58
CA VAL A 68 -17.25 -6.09 -9.93
C VAL A 68 -15.77 -5.80 -9.80
N ILE A 69 -14.96 -6.44 -10.63
CA ILE A 69 -13.54 -6.12 -10.76
C ILE A 69 -13.36 -5.19 -11.95
N PHE A 70 -12.65 -4.08 -11.73
CA PHE A 70 -12.09 -3.24 -12.78
C PHE A 70 -10.60 -3.57 -12.89
N TYR A 71 -10.09 -3.90 -14.07
CA TYR A 71 -8.68 -4.26 -14.26
C TYR A 71 -8.13 -3.79 -15.61
N THR A 72 -6.81 -3.67 -15.71
CA THR A 72 -6.14 -3.37 -16.97
C THR A 72 -5.87 -4.65 -17.75
N GLY A 73 -6.34 -4.75 -18.99
CA GLY A 73 -5.91 -5.78 -19.94
C GLY A 73 -4.91 -5.21 -20.94
N ILE A 74 -4.09 -6.09 -21.50
CA ILE A 74 -3.23 -5.78 -22.64
C ILE A 74 -3.86 -6.38 -23.90
N ASP A 75 -4.30 -5.49 -24.80
CA ASP A 75 -5.01 -5.88 -26.02
C ASP A 75 -4.07 -6.43 -27.12
N LEU A 76 -4.65 -6.88 -28.24
CA LEU A 76 -3.93 -7.37 -29.42
C LEU A 76 -2.84 -6.42 -29.97
N HIS A 77 -2.94 -5.12 -29.68
CA HIS A 77 -2.01 -4.08 -30.14
C HIS A 77 -1.04 -3.64 -29.04
N ASN A 78 -0.94 -4.42 -27.95
CA ASN A 78 -0.15 -4.09 -26.76
C ASN A 78 -0.55 -2.77 -26.08
N ARG A 79 -1.80 -2.36 -26.22
CA ARG A 79 -2.34 -1.18 -25.53
C ARG A 79 -2.91 -1.58 -24.19
N GLN A 80 -2.70 -0.73 -23.19
CA GLN A 80 -3.36 -0.86 -21.88
C GLN A 80 -4.79 -0.34 -21.99
N VAL A 81 -5.75 -1.22 -21.73
CA VAL A 81 -7.20 -0.93 -21.80
C VAL A 81 -7.88 -1.37 -20.51
N GLN A 82 -8.98 -0.73 -20.12
CA GLN A 82 -9.64 -1.03 -18.85
C GLN A 82 -10.90 -1.87 -19.08
N ASN A 83 -10.95 -3.00 -18.40
CA ASN A 83 -11.94 -4.05 -18.55
C ASN A 83 -12.69 -4.25 -17.23
N ILE A 84 -13.90 -4.78 -17.31
CA ILE A 84 -14.65 -5.23 -16.13
C ILE A 84 -14.89 -6.74 -16.16
N ALA A 85 -14.98 -7.33 -14.97
CA ALA A 85 -15.34 -8.73 -14.75
C ALA A 85 -16.34 -8.85 -13.61
N PHE A 86 -17.27 -9.80 -13.73
CA PHE A 86 -18.31 -10.08 -12.74
C PHE A 86 -18.21 -11.53 -12.27
N PRO A 87 -18.55 -11.88 -11.02
CA PRO A 87 -18.70 -13.28 -10.64
C PRO A 87 -19.75 -13.94 -11.52
N LYS A 88 -19.47 -15.18 -11.94
CA LYS A 88 -20.41 -16.02 -12.69
C LYS A 88 -21.59 -16.46 -11.82
N ASP A 89 -21.31 -16.73 -10.54
CA ASP A 89 -22.30 -17.12 -9.54
C ASP A 89 -22.11 -16.30 -8.27
N LEU A 90 -23.11 -15.49 -7.91
CA LEU A 90 -23.10 -14.69 -6.68
C LEU A 90 -23.43 -15.52 -5.43
N ALA A 91 -23.98 -16.72 -5.61
CA ALA A 91 -24.25 -17.65 -4.51
C ALA A 91 -22.98 -18.39 -4.06
N ASP A 92 -21.94 -18.46 -4.90
CA ASP A 92 -20.63 -18.99 -4.52
C ASP A 92 -19.92 -18.00 -3.57
N PRO A 93 -19.77 -18.33 -2.27
CA PRO A 93 -19.11 -17.43 -1.33
C PRO A 93 -17.62 -17.23 -1.63
N TYR A 94 -17.03 -18.08 -2.47
CA TYR A 94 -15.63 -18.02 -2.86
C TYR A 94 -15.40 -17.26 -4.16
N LEU A 95 -16.45 -16.95 -4.91
CA LEU A 95 -16.39 -16.21 -6.18
C LEU A 95 -15.31 -16.77 -7.12
N ARG A 96 -15.31 -18.09 -7.36
CA ARG A 96 -14.23 -18.77 -8.09
C ARG A 96 -14.17 -18.40 -9.56
N GLU A 97 -15.34 -18.35 -10.21
CA GLU A 97 -15.43 -18.09 -11.65
C GLU A 97 -15.86 -16.66 -11.94
N TRP A 98 -15.17 -15.99 -12.86
CA TRP A 98 -15.45 -14.63 -13.30
C TRP A 98 -15.75 -14.57 -14.80
N VAL A 99 -16.81 -13.85 -15.15
CA VAL A 99 -17.24 -13.59 -16.52
C VAL A 99 -16.76 -12.21 -16.94
N LYS A 100 -16.03 -12.17 -18.07
CA LYS A 100 -15.61 -10.95 -18.73
C LYS A 100 -16.55 -10.65 -19.91
N PRO A 101 -17.35 -9.58 -19.88
CA PRO A 101 -18.29 -9.27 -20.94
C PRO A 101 -17.62 -8.99 -22.29
N ASP A 102 -18.33 -9.26 -23.40
CA ASP A 102 -17.81 -9.04 -24.77
C ASP A 102 -17.72 -7.56 -25.16
N TYR A 103 -18.39 -6.68 -24.44
CA TYR A 103 -18.31 -5.23 -24.67
C TYR A 103 -17.05 -4.59 -24.08
N ASN A 104 -16.17 -5.37 -23.44
CA ASN A 104 -14.86 -4.88 -23.03
C ASN A 104 -13.97 -4.54 -24.25
N PRO A 105 -13.06 -3.55 -24.14
CA PRO A 105 -12.81 -2.73 -22.96
C PRO A 105 -13.89 -1.65 -22.75
N VAL A 106 -14.21 -1.35 -21.49
CA VAL A 106 -15.14 -0.28 -21.13
C VAL A 106 -14.48 1.11 -21.12
N ILE A 107 -13.15 1.16 -21.04
CA ILE A 107 -12.35 2.38 -21.22
C ILE A 107 -11.12 2.08 -22.08
N SER A 108 -10.99 2.80 -23.19
CA SER A 108 -9.82 2.74 -24.09
C SER A 108 -8.96 4.00 -23.98
N PRO A 109 -7.67 3.95 -24.37
CA PRO A 109 -6.78 5.11 -24.39
C PRO A 109 -7.09 6.04 -25.59
N ASP A 110 -8.26 6.70 -25.56
CA ASP A 110 -8.72 7.61 -26.60
C ASP A 110 -8.38 9.07 -26.29
N GLY A 111 -8.49 9.96 -27.29
CA GLY A 111 -8.38 11.41 -27.08
C GLY A 111 -7.02 11.87 -26.53
N GLY A 112 -5.94 11.25 -26.99
CA GLY A 112 -4.55 11.62 -26.64
C GLY A 112 -3.97 10.95 -25.39
N VAL A 113 -4.67 9.96 -24.80
CA VAL A 113 -4.11 9.16 -23.70
C VAL A 113 -2.96 8.29 -24.20
N ASN A 114 -1.87 8.22 -23.44
CA ASN A 114 -0.75 7.35 -23.75
C ASN A 114 -1.11 5.87 -23.51
N ALA A 115 -1.27 5.10 -24.59
CA ALA A 115 -1.68 3.70 -24.54
C ALA A 115 -0.70 2.75 -23.81
N SER A 116 0.55 3.16 -23.61
CA SER A 116 1.56 2.40 -22.84
C SER A 116 1.70 2.87 -21.39
N ALA A 117 0.94 3.89 -21.00
CA ALA A 117 0.97 4.50 -19.68
C ALA A 117 -0.46 4.85 -19.25
N PHE A 118 -1.31 3.83 -19.12
CA PHE A 118 -2.73 3.97 -18.79
C PHE A 118 -3.25 2.71 -18.10
N ARG A 119 -3.06 2.59 -16.77
CA ARG A 119 -3.32 1.34 -16.05
C ARG A 119 -3.78 1.52 -14.60
N ASP A 120 -4.19 0.42 -14.01
CA ASP A 120 -4.49 0.24 -12.60
C ASP A 120 -5.72 1.04 -12.12
N PRO A 121 -6.92 0.73 -12.62
CA PRO A 121 -8.15 1.41 -12.21
C PRO A 121 -8.39 1.24 -10.71
N THR A 122 -8.80 2.32 -10.04
CA THR A 122 -9.15 2.32 -8.61
C THR A 122 -10.45 1.58 -8.33
N THR A 123 -10.74 1.35 -7.06
CA THR A 123 -12.12 1.10 -6.65
C THR A 123 -12.94 2.33 -7.04
N ALA A 124 -14.11 2.13 -7.63
CA ALA A 124 -14.98 3.21 -8.04
C ALA A 124 -15.80 3.73 -6.85
N TRP A 125 -16.12 5.03 -6.85
CA TRP A 125 -16.98 5.66 -5.85
C TRP A 125 -18.18 6.33 -6.51
N TYR A 126 -19.33 6.27 -5.85
CA TYR A 126 -20.56 6.91 -6.31
C TYR A 126 -20.69 8.30 -5.69
N GLY A 127 -20.86 9.32 -6.53
CA GLY A 127 -21.03 10.71 -6.09
C GLY A 127 -22.50 11.11 -5.92
N PRO A 128 -22.76 12.22 -5.21
CA PRO A 128 -24.11 12.66 -4.87
C PRO A 128 -24.95 13.12 -6.08
N ASP A 129 -24.32 13.42 -7.21
CA ASP A 129 -24.95 13.77 -8.49
C ASP A 129 -25.39 12.54 -9.32
N GLY A 130 -25.25 11.34 -8.77
CA GLY A 130 -25.71 10.10 -9.39
C GLY A 130 -24.77 9.52 -10.46
N TYR A 131 -23.46 9.77 -10.34
CA TYR A 131 -22.45 9.15 -11.19
C TYR A 131 -21.41 8.38 -10.37
N TRP A 132 -20.98 7.24 -10.89
CA TRP A 132 -19.74 6.58 -10.51
C TRP A 132 -18.55 7.38 -11.02
N ARG A 133 -17.46 7.39 -10.25
CA ARG A 133 -16.14 7.83 -10.65
C ARG A 133 -15.14 6.69 -10.48
N THR A 134 -14.13 6.68 -11.33
CA THR A 134 -12.91 5.91 -11.12
C THR A 134 -11.74 6.71 -11.68
N VAL A 135 -10.54 6.49 -11.15
CA VAL A 135 -9.31 7.01 -11.78
C VAL A 135 -8.45 5.88 -12.31
N VAL A 136 -7.68 6.20 -13.34
CA VAL A 136 -6.68 5.31 -13.93
C VAL A 136 -5.35 6.07 -13.95
N GLY A 137 -4.29 5.40 -13.51
CA GLY A 137 -2.95 5.96 -13.46
C GLY A 137 -2.38 6.17 -14.86
N SER A 138 -1.76 7.33 -15.09
CA SER A 138 -1.19 7.70 -16.39
C SER A 138 -0.08 8.73 -16.27
N LYS A 139 0.47 9.13 -17.41
CA LYS A 139 1.32 10.32 -17.56
C LYS A 139 1.19 10.95 -18.94
N ILE A 140 1.44 12.26 -19.00
CA ILE A 140 1.78 12.98 -20.24
C ILE A 140 3.21 13.50 -20.04
N GLU A 141 4.11 13.12 -20.94
CA GLU A 141 5.55 13.39 -20.79
C GLU A 141 6.05 12.91 -19.39
N ASN A 142 6.46 13.83 -18.52
CA ASN A 142 6.88 13.55 -17.15
C ASN A 142 5.83 13.92 -16.08
N GLN A 143 4.68 14.45 -16.48
CA GLN A 143 3.59 14.79 -15.56
C GLN A 143 2.74 13.55 -15.26
N GLY A 144 2.71 13.13 -13.99
CA GLY A 144 1.84 12.07 -13.52
C GLY A 144 0.38 12.51 -13.43
N LEU A 145 -0.54 11.60 -13.76
CA LEU A 145 -1.96 11.89 -13.90
C LEU A 145 -2.82 10.80 -13.26
N ALA A 146 -3.85 11.22 -12.54
CA ALA A 146 -5.01 10.40 -12.23
C ALA A 146 -6.15 10.75 -13.19
N ILE A 147 -6.24 10.04 -14.31
CA ILE A 147 -7.26 10.31 -15.33
C ILE A 147 -8.61 9.89 -14.79
N LEU A 148 -9.52 10.86 -14.66
CA LEU A 148 -10.85 10.67 -14.08
C LEU A 148 -11.87 10.29 -15.15
N TYR A 149 -12.69 9.29 -14.84
CA TYR A 149 -13.82 8.86 -15.65
C TYR A 149 -15.11 8.88 -14.83
N ARG A 150 -16.24 9.20 -15.48
CA ARG A 150 -17.58 9.15 -14.91
C ARG A 150 -18.49 8.16 -15.64
N SER A 151 -19.38 7.49 -14.92
CA SER A 151 -20.41 6.62 -15.51
C SER A 151 -21.70 6.65 -14.70
N ARG A 152 -22.87 6.53 -15.34
CA ARG A 152 -24.15 6.32 -14.64
C ARG A 152 -24.47 4.85 -14.40
N ASP A 153 -24.01 3.99 -15.29
CA ASP A 153 -24.44 2.59 -15.42
C ASP A 153 -23.30 1.59 -15.17
N PHE A 154 -22.09 2.07 -14.85
CA PHE A 154 -20.86 1.30 -14.71
C PHE A 154 -20.38 0.64 -16.02
N LEU A 155 -21.05 0.90 -17.14
CA LEU A 155 -20.79 0.34 -18.45
C LEU A 155 -20.17 1.38 -19.39
N LYS A 156 -20.83 2.53 -19.53
CA LYS A 156 -20.37 3.63 -20.38
C LYS A 156 -19.62 4.64 -19.53
N TRP A 157 -18.31 4.74 -19.76
CA TRP A 157 -17.43 5.63 -19.02
C TRP A 157 -16.98 6.79 -19.89
N ASN A 158 -17.20 8.02 -19.42
CA ASN A 158 -16.80 9.24 -20.10
C ASN A 158 -15.61 9.86 -19.38
N ARG A 159 -14.55 10.17 -20.13
CA ARG A 159 -13.37 10.86 -19.60
C ARG A 159 -13.74 12.28 -19.20
N VAL A 160 -13.39 12.68 -17.98
CA VAL A 160 -13.46 14.08 -17.53
C VAL A 160 -12.32 14.87 -18.18
N LYS A 161 -12.57 16.13 -18.58
CA LYS A 161 -11.60 16.94 -19.33
C LYS A 161 -10.30 17.21 -18.57
N HIS A 162 -10.36 17.25 -17.24
CA HIS A 162 -9.21 17.38 -16.37
C HIS A 162 -9.02 16.09 -15.56
N PRO A 163 -7.79 15.78 -15.12
CA PRO A 163 -7.56 14.70 -14.17
C PRO A 163 -8.21 15.04 -12.82
N LEU A 164 -8.38 14.02 -11.97
CA LEU A 164 -8.72 14.23 -10.56
C LEU A 164 -7.61 15.03 -9.88
N HIS A 165 -6.36 14.65 -10.17
CA HIS A 165 -5.15 15.28 -9.68
C HIS A 165 -3.94 14.98 -10.59
N SER A 166 -2.91 15.82 -10.53
CA SER A 166 -1.69 15.68 -11.36
C SER A 166 -0.50 16.42 -10.77
N VAL A 167 0.71 15.89 -10.98
CA VAL A 167 1.96 16.51 -10.52
C VAL A 167 3.01 16.46 -11.63
N HIS A 168 3.72 17.57 -11.85
CA HIS A 168 4.83 17.62 -12.79
C HIS A 168 6.06 16.88 -12.25
N ASP A 169 6.88 16.33 -13.14
CA ASP A 169 8.14 15.66 -12.81
C ASP A 169 8.02 14.44 -11.87
N SER A 170 6.81 13.87 -11.72
CA SER A 170 6.57 12.66 -10.94
C SER A 170 6.66 11.37 -11.76
N GLY A 171 6.67 11.47 -13.09
CA GLY A 171 6.65 10.31 -13.98
C GLY A 171 5.32 9.56 -13.98
N MET A 172 5.35 8.26 -14.30
CA MET A 172 4.14 7.43 -14.35
C MET A 172 3.59 7.20 -12.95
N TRP A 173 2.29 7.46 -12.78
CA TRP A 173 1.54 7.06 -11.59
C TRP A 173 0.94 5.68 -11.80
N GLU A 174 1.46 4.70 -11.08
CA GLU A 174 0.93 3.34 -11.01
C GLU A 174 0.04 3.18 -9.78
N CYS A 175 -0.84 2.17 -9.82
CA CYS A 175 -1.65 1.72 -8.69
C CYS A 175 -2.22 2.86 -7.84
N PRO A 176 -2.94 3.84 -8.44
CA PRO A 176 -3.59 4.87 -7.66
C PRO A 176 -4.57 4.24 -6.67
N ASP A 177 -4.82 4.96 -5.60
CA ASP A 177 -5.90 4.69 -4.66
C ASP A 177 -6.47 6.00 -4.14
N PHE A 178 -7.79 6.07 -3.97
CA PHE A 178 -8.47 7.28 -3.53
C PHE A 178 -9.62 6.92 -2.61
N PHE A 179 -9.59 7.43 -1.38
CA PHE A 179 -10.60 7.08 -0.38
C PHE A 179 -10.84 8.15 0.68
N PRO A 180 -12.05 8.21 1.26
CA PRO A 180 -12.31 9.05 2.41
C PRO A 180 -11.70 8.43 3.68
N ILE A 181 -11.27 9.30 4.59
CA ILE A 181 -10.76 8.96 5.89
C ILE A 181 -11.44 9.80 6.97
N SER A 182 -11.88 9.15 8.04
CA SER A 182 -12.59 9.82 9.14
C SER A 182 -11.62 10.67 9.94
N THR A 183 -12.06 11.86 10.35
CA THR A 183 -11.37 12.64 11.39
C THR A 183 -11.68 12.14 12.80
N GLN A 184 -12.69 11.25 12.94
CA GLN A 184 -12.96 10.55 14.18
C GLN A 184 -12.05 9.32 14.34
N PRO A 185 -11.65 8.96 15.57
CA PRO A 185 -10.67 7.90 15.80
C PRO A 185 -11.10 6.54 15.25
N LYS A 186 -10.17 5.86 14.55
CA LYS A 186 -10.20 4.41 14.21
C LYS A 186 -11.43 3.89 13.43
N ALA A 187 -12.24 4.76 12.83
CA ALA A 187 -13.34 4.36 11.95
C ALA A 187 -12.89 4.32 10.48
N GLY A 188 -13.04 3.17 9.83
CA GLY A 188 -12.98 3.08 8.37
C GLY A 188 -14.26 3.65 7.74
N LEU A 189 -14.10 4.31 6.59
CA LEU A 189 -15.22 4.82 5.80
C LEU A 189 -15.32 4.06 4.48
N GLU A 190 -16.57 3.75 4.11
CA GLU A 190 -16.95 3.36 2.75
C GLU A 190 -16.66 4.54 1.79
N LEU A 191 -16.35 4.26 0.52
CA LEU A 191 -15.88 5.25 -0.44
C LEU A 191 -16.89 6.36 -0.75
N SER A 192 -18.19 6.05 -0.71
CA SER A 192 -19.30 6.97 -0.93
C SER A 192 -19.88 7.57 0.35
N ALA A 193 -19.19 7.43 1.50
CA ALA A 193 -19.65 7.99 2.76
C ALA A 193 -19.73 9.53 2.69
N GLY A 194 -20.96 10.08 2.68
CA GLY A 194 -21.22 11.51 2.80
C GLY A 194 -21.35 11.93 4.26
N VAL A 195 -20.24 11.96 4.99
CA VAL A 195 -20.21 12.36 6.42
C VAL A 195 -19.56 13.73 6.54
N ASP A 196 -20.16 14.64 7.31
CA ASP A 196 -19.53 15.90 7.66
C ASP A 196 -18.21 15.67 8.40
N GLY A 197 -17.16 16.42 8.04
CA GLY A 197 -15.86 16.34 8.71
C GLY A 197 -14.99 15.14 8.31
N LEU A 198 -14.96 14.77 7.03
CA LEU A 198 -14.02 13.79 6.48
C LEU A 198 -12.89 14.44 5.66
N LYS A 199 -11.76 13.75 5.58
CA LYS A 199 -10.66 14.05 4.65
C LYS A 199 -10.62 12.98 3.57
N HIS A 200 -9.81 13.18 2.54
CA HIS A 200 -9.50 12.17 1.54
C HIS A 200 -8.02 11.89 1.52
N VAL A 201 -7.68 10.62 1.29
CA VAL A 201 -6.31 10.20 1.00
C VAL A 201 -6.25 9.88 -0.48
N PHE A 202 -5.29 10.49 -1.15
CA PHE A 202 -4.92 10.15 -2.52
C PHE A 202 -3.52 9.56 -2.53
N LYS A 203 -3.40 8.35 -3.04
CA LYS A 203 -2.14 7.59 -3.07
C LYS A 203 -1.78 7.21 -4.50
N VAL A 204 -0.49 7.23 -4.80
CA VAL A 204 0.09 6.75 -6.05
C VAL A 204 1.39 5.99 -5.79
N SER A 205 1.68 5.00 -6.64
CA SER A 205 2.99 4.36 -6.72
C SER A 205 3.77 4.99 -7.87
N LEU A 206 4.96 5.54 -7.59
CA LEU A 206 5.75 6.21 -8.62
C LEU A 206 6.68 5.22 -9.30
N ASP A 207 6.54 5.06 -10.61
CA ASP A 207 7.34 4.12 -11.43
C ASP A 207 8.84 4.49 -11.39
N ILE A 208 9.15 5.78 -11.28
CA ILE A 208 10.52 6.33 -11.40
C ILE A 208 11.45 5.90 -10.26
N ASN A 209 10.94 5.75 -9.04
CA ASN A 209 11.75 5.48 -7.86
C ASN A 209 11.28 4.27 -7.06
N ARG A 210 10.22 3.59 -7.50
CA ARG A 210 9.64 2.41 -6.85
C ARG A 210 9.24 2.66 -5.39
N TYR A 211 8.86 3.89 -5.07
CA TYR A 211 8.20 4.25 -3.82
C TYR A 211 6.75 4.61 -4.06
N GLU A 212 5.97 4.57 -3.00
CA GLU A 212 4.59 5.03 -3.02
C GLU A 212 4.37 6.14 -2.01
N TYR A 213 3.54 7.08 -2.44
CA TYR A 213 3.30 8.32 -1.74
C TYR A 213 1.80 8.51 -1.59
N TYR A 214 1.42 9.13 -0.50
CA TYR A 214 0.06 9.59 -0.31
C TYR A 214 0.05 11.04 0.16
N THR A 215 -1.06 11.71 -0.15
CA THR A 215 -1.39 12.99 0.44
C THR A 215 -2.74 12.91 1.14
N ILE A 216 -2.94 13.80 2.11
CA ILE A 216 -4.23 14.03 2.76
C ILE A 216 -4.76 15.37 2.25
N GLY A 217 -6.04 15.42 1.92
CA GLY A 217 -6.66 16.60 1.35
C GLY A 217 -8.18 16.57 1.36
N THR A 218 -8.76 17.42 0.52
CA THR A 218 -10.21 17.56 0.38
C THR A 218 -10.62 17.23 -1.05
N TYR A 219 -11.77 16.58 -1.20
CA TYR A 219 -12.36 16.32 -2.51
C TYR A 219 -13.46 17.35 -2.79
N ASP A 220 -13.22 18.18 -3.79
CA ASP A 220 -14.24 19.07 -4.34
C ASP A 220 -15.14 18.28 -5.30
N PHE A 221 -16.29 17.84 -4.80
CA PHE A 221 -17.28 17.10 -5.58
C PHE A 221 -17.91 17.92 -6.71
N VAL A 222 -17.95 19.25 -6.59
CA VAL A 222 -18.55 20.13 -7.61
C VAL A 222 -17.64 20.18 -8.83
N ASN A 223 -16.35 20.38 -8.60
CA ASN A 223 -15.36 20.49 -9.67
C ASN A 223 -14.65 19.17 -9.99
N ASP A 224 -14.93 18.09 -9.26
CA ASP A 224 -14.31 16.78 -9.43
C ASP A 224 -12.78 16.83 -9.33
N ARG A 225 -12.29 17.54 -8.31
CA ARG A 225 -10.87 17.76 -8.07
C ARG A 225 -10.49 17.39 -6.66
N TYR A 226 -9.38 16.67 -6.54
CA TYR A 226 -8.72 16.48 -5.26
C TYR A 226 -7.73 17.61 -5.03
N VAL A 227 -7.73 18.16 -3.81
CA VAL A 227 -6.84 19.24 -3.40
C VAL A 227 -6.10 18.80 -2.14
N PRO A 228 -4.78 18.50 -2.21
CA PRO A 228 -3.96 18.21 -1.05
C PRO A 228 -4.03 19.35 -0.03
N ASP A 229 -4.03 19.02 1.26
CA ASP A 229 -3.87 20.01 2.32
C ASP A 229 -2.45 20.60 2.25
N GLY A 230 -2.29 21.90 2.57
CA GLY A 230 -0.98 22.55 2.53
C GLY A 230 0.08 21.95 3.46
N SER A 231 -0.34 21.15 4.46
CA SER A 231 0.55 20.38 5.35
C SER A 231 0.95 19.01 4.79
N SER A 232 0.46 18.62 3.61
CA SER A 232 0.70 17.33 2.98
C SER A 232 1.46 17.53 1.67
N PRO A 233 2.81 17.60 1.69
CA PRO A 233 3.59 17.85 0.49
C PRO A 233 3.37 16.76 -0.56
N ASP A 234 3.22 17.21 -1.81
CA ASP A 234 2.85 16.37 -2.94
C ASP A 234 4.00 16.31 -3.96
N ASN A 235 5.17 15.93 -3.46
CA ASN A 235 6.42 15.83 -4.21
C ASN A 235 7.28 14.71 -3.59
N ASN A 236 8.57 14.66 -3.91
CA ASN A 236 9.49 13.63 -3.41
C ASN A 236 9.72 13.65 -1.88
N THR A 237 9.32 14.72 -1.18
CA THR A 237 9.31 14.82 0.30
C THR A 237 7.95 14.45 0.92
N GLY A 238 7.01 13.98 0.09
CA GLY A 238 5.69 13.51 0.51
C GLY A 238 5.72 12.32 1.46
N LEU A 239 4.57 12.08 2.09
CA LEU A 239 4.38 10.98 3.02
C LEU A 239 4.31 9.65 2.27
N ARG A 240 4.84 8.59 2.87
CA ARG A 240 4.78 7.22 2.36
C ARG A 240 4.07 6.33 3.38
N TYR A 241 3.38 5.29 2.91
CA TYR A 241 2.87 4.28 3.84
C TYR A 241 4.02 3.48 4.48
N ASP A 242 5.08 3.24 3.72
CA ASP A 242 6.25 2.51 4.21
C ASP A 242 7.51 3.15 3.61
N TYR A 243 8.57 3.21 4.42
CA TYR A 243 9.85 3.80 4.04
C TYR A 243 10.89 2.73 3.65
N GLY A 244 10.51 1.44 3.66
CA GLY A 244 11.30 0.30 3.21
C GLY A 244 10.84 -0.23 1.84
N ASN A 245 10.90 -1.56 1.69
CA ASN A 245 10.50 -2.26 0.47
C ASN A 245 8.98 -2.53 0.46
N PHE A 246 8.24 -1.65 -0.21
CA PHE A 246 6.78 -1.66 -0.24
C PHE A 246 6.28 -0.94 -1.49
N TYR A 247 5.46 -1.61 -2.29
CA TYR A 247 4.98 -1.06 -3.55
C TYR A 247 3.59 -1.59 -3.93
N ALA A 248 3.01 -0.95 -4.94
CA ALA A 248 1.71 -1.29 -5.53
C ALA A 248 0.59 -1.47 -4.48
N SER A 249 0.66 -0.74 -3.36
CA SER A 249 -0.32 -0.90 -2.29
C SER A 249 -1.73 -0.54 -2.71
N LYS A 250 -2.71 -1.18 -2.07
CA LYS A 250 -4.12 -0.95 -2.35
C LYS A 250 -4.94 -1.18 -1.10
N THR A 251 -5.90 -0.29 -0.87
CA THR A 251 -6.83 -0.42 0.25
C THR A 251 -8.16 -1.01 -0.16
N PHE A 252 -8.88 -1.58 0.80
CA PHE A 252 -10.31 -1.83 0.67
C PHE A 252 -11.01 -1.52 2.00
N PHE A 253 -12.32 -1.28 1.93
CA PHE A 253 -13.15 -1.13 3.11
C PHE A 253 -13.63 -2.51 3.59
N ASP A 254 -13.23 -2.88 4.80
CA ASP A 254 -13.69 -4.07 5.50
C ASP A 254 -15.01 -3.74 6.21
N GLU A 255 -16.13 -4.01 5.55
CA GLU A 255 -17.47 -3.76 6.10
C GLU A 255 -17.72 -4.56 7.38
N GLY A 256 -17.20 -5.80 7.47
CA GLY A 256 -17.40 -6.69 8.62
C GLY A 256 -16.88 -6.12 9.93
N LYS A 257 -15.79 -5.34 9.90
CA LYS A 257 -15.20 -4.67 11.07
C LYS A 257 -15.16 -3.15 10.98
N ARG A 258 -15.75 -2.56 9.94
CA ARG A 258 -15.79 -1.12 9.66
C ARG A 258 -14.42 -0.44 9.74
N ARG A 259 -13.42 -1.05 9.10
CA ARG A 259 -12.04 -0.54 9.06
C ARG A 259 -11.52 -0.49 7.62
N ARG A 260 -10.52 0.35 7.36
CA ARG A 260 -9.82 0.34 6.08
C ARG A 260 -8.59 -0.54 6.21
N ILE A 261 -8.44 -1.49 5.29
CA ILE A 261 -7.32 -2.41 5.24
C ILE A 261 -6.40 -2.05 4.09
N LEU A 262 -5.11 -1.95 4.36
CA LEU A 262 -4.04 -1.73 3.39
C LEU A 262 -3.31 -3.05 3.12
N TRP A 263 -3.20 -3.41 1.84
CA TRP A 263 -2.28 -4.41 1.33
C TRP A 263 -1.10 -3.74 0.64
N GLY A 264 0.08 -4.37 0.67
CA GLY A 264 1.22 -3.92 -0.11
C GLY A 264 2.19 -5.04 -0.42
N TRP A 265 2.72 -4.99 -1.64
CA TRP A 265 3.67 -5.95 -2.18
C TRP A 265 5.09 -5.56 -1.76
N SER A 266 5.84 -6.51 -1.23
CA SER A 266 7.28 -6.40 -1.00
C SER A 266 7.95 -7.34 -2.00
N ASN A 267 8.73 -6.79 -2.92
CA ASN A 267 9.48 -7.60 -3.87
C ASN A 267 10.74 -8.18 -3.20
N GLU A 268 11.48 -9.00 -3.92
CA GLU A 268 12.70 -9.57 -3.37
C GLU A 268 13.82 -8.53 -3.28
N SER A 269 14.72 -8.73 -2.30
CA SER A 269 15.95 -7.97 -2.14
C SER A 269 17.21 -8.82 -2.36
N ASP A 270 17.04 -10.10 -2.73
CA ASP A 270 18.11 -10.96 -3.23
C ASP A 270 18.22 -10.86 -4.76
N SER A 271 18.99 -11.77 -5.38
CA SER A 271 19.24 -11.73 -6.81
C SER A 271 18.17 -12.48 -7.62
N LYS A 272 18.02 -12.12 -8.90
CA LYS A 272 17.15 -12.89 -9.81
C LYS A 272 17.59 -14.35 -9.92
N GLN A 273 18.88 -14.65 -9.77
CA GLN A 273 19.37 -16.03 -9.76
C GLN A 273 18.83 -16.79 -8.55
N ASP A 274 18.76 -16.14 -7.39
CA ASP A 274 18.18 -16.70 -6.18
C ASP A 274 16.66 -16.91 -6.34
N ASP A 275 15.95 -15.99 -7.00
CA ASP A 275 14.53 -16.18 -7.38
C ASP A 275 14.31 -17.47 -8.16
N TRP A 276 15.14 -17.72 -9.17
CA TRP A 276 15.11 -18.96 -9.96
C TRP A 276 15.46 -20.19 -9.14
N ALA A 277 16.44 -20.09 -8.24
CA ALA A 277 16.89 -21.20 -7.41
C ALA A 277 15.86 -21.58 -6.35
N LYS A 278 15.23 -20.61 -5.67
CA LYS A 278 14.19 -20.83 -4.66
C LYS A 278 12.82 -21.11 -5.28
N GLY A 279 12.61 -20.72 -6.53
CA GLY A 279 11.42 -21.05 -7.33
C GLY A 279 10.21 -20.15 -7.07
N TRP A 280 10.38 -19.02 -6.37
CA TRP A 280 9.33 -18.04 -6.09
C TRP A 280 9.93 -16.64 -5.91
N ALA A 281 9.12 -15.59 -6.03
CA ALA A 281 9.54 -14.21 -5.77
C ALA A 281 8.33 -13.33 -5.41
N GLY A 282 8.51 -12.45 -4.43
CA GLY A 282 7.53 -11.46 -4.00
C GLY A 282 6.57 -11.99 -2.92
N ILE A 283 6.34 -11.16 -1.90
CA ILE A 283 5.40 -11.43 -0.82
C ILE A 283 4.43 -10.28 -0.64
N GLN A 284 3.28 -10.56 -0.04
CA GLN A 284 2.44 -9.51 0.54
C GLN A 284 2.87 -9.27 1.97
N THR A 285 2.98 -8.00 2.35
CA THR A 285 3.08 -7.64 3.77
C THR A 285 1.80 -8.06 4.51
N ILE A 286 1.91 -8.23 5.84
CA ILE A 286 0.73 -8.43 6.68
C ILE A 286 -0.22 -7.24 6.48
N PRO A 287 -1.52 -7.48 6.22
CA PRO A 287 -2.48 -6.41 6.03
C PRO A 287 -2.55 -5.50 7.25
N ARG A 288 -2.66 -4.20 7.01
CA ARG A 288 -2.65 -3.17 8.07
C ARG A 288 -3.99 -2.45 8.12
N SER A 289 -4.53 -2.25 9.31
CA SER A 289 -5.59 -1.26 9.53
C SER A 289 -5.01 0.13 9.35
N LEU A 290 -5.76 1.03 8.70
CA LEU A 290 -5.33 2.39 8.37
C LEU A 290 -6.35 3.43 8.85
N TRP A 291 -5.90 4.46 9.56
CA TRP A 291 -6.74 5.57 10.05
C TRP A 291 -5.97 6.89 10.13
N LEU A 292 -6.67 8.01 10.28
CA LEU A 292 -6.05 9.34 10.36
C LEU A 292 -5.43 9.54 11.76
N ASP A 293 -4.19 10.05 11.81
CA ASP A 293 -3.60 10.49 13.06
C ASP A 293 -4.40 11.65 13.69
N SER A 294 -4.36 11.77 15.01
CA SER A 294 -5.03 12.86 15.74
C SER A 294 -4.62 14.27 15.30
N SER A 295 -3.41 14.46 14.78
CA SER A 295 -2.97 15.75 14.22
C SER A 295 -3.60 16.07 12.86
N GLY A 296 -4.20 15.07 12.19
CA GLY A 296 -4.72 15.17 10.83
C GLY A 296 -3.65 15.23 9.74
N ARG A 297 -2.36 15.10 10.08
CA ARG A 297 -1.25 15.33 9.13
C ARG A 297 -0.70 14.09 8.44
N GLN A 298 -1.02 12.90 8.96
CA GLN A 298 -0.54 11.62 8.43
C GLN A 298 -1.54 10.52 8.75
N VAL A 299 -1.41 9.38 8.08
CA VAL A 299 -2.13 8.17 8.49
C VAL A 299 -1.31 7.36 9.49
N VAL A 300 -1.99 6.68 10.39
CA VAL A 300 -1.43 5.63 11.24
C VAL A 300 -1.81 4.28 10.64
N GLN A 301 -0.87 3.34 10.73
CA GLN A 301 -1.04 1.97 10.30
C GLN A 301 -0.72 1.03 11.45
N TRP A 302 -1.43 -0.09 11.52
CA TRP A 302 -1.11 -1.17 12.45
C TRP A 302 -1.50 -2.51 11.84
N PRO A 303 -0.70 -3.59 12.00
CA PRO A 303 -1.11 -4.93 11.60
C PRO A 303 -2.52 -5.24 12.11
N ILE A 304 -3.33 -5.94 11.32
CA ILE A 304 -4.66 -6.34 11.76
C ILE A 304 -4.59 -7.19 13.04
N GLU A 305 -5.52 -6.97 13.97
CA GLU A 305 -5.58 -7.71 15.25
C GLU A 305 -5.63 -9.24 15.08
N GLU A 306 -6.09 -9.75 13.93
CA GLU A 306 -6.11 -11.18 13.66
C GLU A 306 -4.72 -11.82 13.66
N ILE A 307 -3.65 -11.08 13.36
CA ILE A 307 -2.28 -11.62 13.42
C ILE A 307 -1.89 -12.03 14.83
N GLU A 308 -2.46 -11.38 15.85
CA GLU A 308 -2.16 -11.66 17.26
C GLU A 308 -2.56 -13.08 17.65
N LYS A 309 -3.49 -13.71 16.91
CA LYS A 309 -3.86 -15.12 17.10
C LYS A 309 -2.73 -16.10 16.78
N LEU A 310 -1.69 -15.65 16.07
CA LEU A 310 -0.48 -16.45 15.83
C LEU A 310 0.51 -16.40 16.99
N ARG A 311 0.36 -15.44 17.91
CA ARG A 311 1.22 -15.33 19.11
C ARG A 311 1.04 -16.59 19.97
N LYS A 312 2.16 -17.17 20.39
CA LYS A 312 2.20 -18.39 21.22
C LYS A 312 2.69 -18.04 22.62
N LYS A 313 3.85 -18.58 23.00
CA LYS A 313 4.48 -18.32 24.29
C LYS A 313 4.99 -16.88 24.31
N GLU A 314 4.50 -16.11 25.27
CA GLU A 314 4.97 -14.77 25.55
C GLU A 314 6.24 -14.81 26.41
N VAL A 315 7.18 -13.90 26.10
CA VAL A 315 8.33 -13.60 26.95
C VAL A 315 8.31 -12.11 27.22
N VAL A 316 8.22 -11.74 28.50
CA VAL A 316 8.14 -10.34 28.90
C VAL A 316 9.36 -9.95 29.73
N ILE A 317 9.89 -8.76 29.45
CA ILE A 317 11.04 -8.17 30.11
C ILE A 317 10.65 -6.75 30.54
N TYR A 318 10.74 -6.48 31.84
CA TYR A 318 10.41 -5.17 32.41
C TYR A 318 11.65 -4.50 33.02
N ASP A 319 11.63 -3.16 32.99
CA ASP A 319 12.54 -2.27 33.73
C ASP A 319 14.03 -2.62 33.58
N LYS A 320 14.44 -3.06 32.38
CA LYS A 320 15.83 -3.31 32.07
C LYS A 320 16.53 -2.05 31.58
N LYS A 321 17.42 -1.54 32.43
CA LYS A 321 18.34 -0.47 32.07
C LYS A 321 19.46 -1.01 31.17
N LEU A 322 19.51 -0.55 29.93
CA LEU A 322 20.63 -0.80 29.03
C LEU A 322 21.70 0.28 29.22
N ALA A 323 22.91 -0.14 29.58
CA ALA A 323 24.07 0.75 29.60
C ALA A 323 24.53 1.07 28.17
N PHE A 324 25.34 2.11 28.03
CA PHE A 324 25.92 2.49 26.74
C PHE A 324 26.70 1.32 26.12
N GLY A 325 26.36 0.97 24.87
CA GLY A 325 26.96 -0.14 24.14
C GLY A 325 26.56 -1.55 24.63
N ALA A 326 25.67 -1.65 25.63
CA ALA A 326 25.16 -2.93 26.08
C ALA A 326 24.07 -3.47 25.14
N SER A 327 23.96 -4.79 25.07
CA SER A 327 22.85 -5.49 24.42
C SER A 327 22.25 -6.51 25.38
N LEU A 328 20.94 -6.69 25.34
CA LEU A 328 20.24 -7.74 26.06
C LEU A 328 19.71 -8.75 25.04
N GLU A 329 20.09 -10.01 25.21
CA GLU A 329 19.52 -11.10 24.41
C GLU A 329 18.15 -11.49 24.97
N VAL A 330 17.18 -11.67 24.07
CA VAL A 330 15.84 -12.17 24.42
C VAL A 330 15.81 -13.66 24.18
N GLU A 331 15.91 -14.42 25.27
CA GLU A 331 15.91 -15.87 25.22
C GLU A 331 14.48 -16.45 25.19
N ARG A 332 14.36 -17.76 24.90
CA ARG A 332 13.13 -18.55 24.99
C ARG A 332 12.01 -18.13 24.01
N ILE A 333 12.40 -17.54 22.87
CA ILE A 333 11.53 -17.22 21.72
C ILE A 333 12.06 -17.87 20.44
N HIS A 334 11.19 -18.08 19.45
CA HIS A 334 11.60 -18.46 18.09
C HIS A 334 11.98 -17.20 17.30
N THR A 335 13.28 -16.93 17.18
CA THR A 335 13.81 -15.64 16.69
C THR A 335 13.57 -15.37 15.21
N ALA A 336 13.41 -16.40 14.38
CA ALA A 336 13.14 -16.25 12.95
C ALA A 336 11.67 -15.94 12.62
N GLN A 337 10.75 -16.17 13.56
CA GLN A 337 9.33 -15.92 13.40
C GLN A 337 8.73 -15.53 14.76
N ALA A 338 8.81 -14.24 15.07
CA ALA A 338 8.32 -13.66 16.31
C ALA A 338 7.63 -12.32 16.04
N ASP A 339 6.84 -11.91 17.01
CA ASP A 339 6.26 -10.58 17.13
C ASP A 339 6.82 -9.94 18.39
N VAL A 340 7.42 -8.76 18.27
CA VAL A 340 8.19 -8.12 19.34
C VAL A 340 7.76 -6.67 19.46
N GLU A 341 7.21 -6.33 20.61
CA GLU A 341 6.88 -4.96 21.00
C GLU A 341 7.85 -4.50 22.10
N VAL A 342 8.42 -3.30 21.95
CA VAL A 342 9.36 -2.72 22.92
C VAL A 342 9.03 -1.25 23.15
N THR A 343 9.08 -0.84 24.42
CA THR A 343 8.96 0.57 24.83
C THR A 343 10.28 1.02 25.42
N PHE A 344 10.81 2.15 24.93
CA PHE A 344 12.03 2.76 25.43
C PHE A 344 11.70 4.01 26.25
N ASP A 345 12.09 4.03 27.53
CA ASP A 345 12.05 5.24 28.36
C ASP A 345 13.39 6.00 28.23
N LEU A 346 13.31 7.23 27.72
CA LEU A 346 14.45 8.11 27.49
C LEU A 346 14.47 9.33 28.42
N SER A 347 13.58 9.37 29.43
CA SER A 347 13.41 10.51 30.35
C SER A 347 14.73 10.99 30.96
N SER A 348 15.62 10.06 31.32
CA SER A 348 16.92 10.37 31.93
C SER A 348 18.02 10.78 30.93
N SER A 349 17.83 10.55 29.62
CA SER A 349 18.85 10.77 28.59
C SER A 349 18.49 11.85 27.57
N LEU A 350 17.23 12.26 27.48
CA LEU A 350 16.73 13.11 26.40
C LEU A 350 17.49 14.45 26.28
N ASN A 351 17.84 15.06 27.42
CA ASN A 351 18.61 16.31 27.46
C ASN A 351 20.02 16.19 26.87
N ASN A 352 20.54 14.98 26.73
CA ASN A 352 21.85 14.70 26.16
C ASN A 352 21.81 14.52 24.64
N ALA A 353 20.64 14.57 24.00
CA ALA A 353 20.52 14.45 22.55
C ALA A 353 21.43 15.46 21.82
N GLU A 354 22.08 15.01 20.75
CA GLU A 354 22.98 15.87 19.98
C GLU A 354 22.20 16.84 19.08
N PRO A 355 22.79 17.98 18.69
CA PRO A 355 22.13 18.95 17.81
C PRO A 355 21.70 18.31 16.48
N PHE A 356 20.50 18.65 16.01
CA PHE A 356 20.04 18.33 14.67
C PHE A 356 20.65 19.33 13.67
N ASP A 357 21.24 18.83 12.59
CA ASP A 357 21.67 19.66 11.46
C ASP A 357 20.49 19.86 10.50
N PRO A 358 20.02 21.10 10.28
CA PRO A 358 18.89 21.38 9.39
C PRO A 358 19.10 20.96 7.92
N SER A 359 20.34 20.68 7.50
CA SER A 359 20.63 20.14 6.17
C SER A 359 20.23 18.67 6.01
N TRP A 360 19.96 17.95 7.11
CA TRP A 360 19.52 16.55 7.10
C TRP A 360 18.02 16.42 6.77
N VAL A 361 17.66 16.68 5.53
CA VAL A 361 16.27 16.62 5.04
C VAL A 361 15.86 15.23 4.53
N ASP A 362 16.82 14.33 4.32
CA ASP A 362 16.59 12.97 3.82
C ASP A 362 16.90 11.94 4.93
N PRO A 363 15.87 11.34 5.56
CA PRO A 363 16.07 10.42 6.67
C PRO A 363 16.80 9.12 6.24
N GLN A 364 16.64 8.69 4.99
CA GLN A 364 17.30 7.48 4.49
C GLN A 364 18.81 7.72 4.35
N LYS A 365 19.21 8.88 3.79
CA LYS A 365 20.63 9.28 3.76
C LYS A 365 21.20 9.46 5.15
N LEU A 366 20.42 10.01 6.08
CA LEU A 366 20.87 10.15 7.46
C LEU A 366 21.10 8.80 8.13
N CYS A 367 20.23 7.80 7.93
CA CYS A 367 20.46 6.43 8.41
C CYS A 367 21.72 5.80 7.80
N MET A 368 22.01 6.06 6.52
CA MET A 368 23.24 5.57 5.87
C MET A 368 24.51 6.23 6.43
N LEU A 369 24.42 7.49 6.88
CA LEU A 369 25.51 8.23 7.52
C LEU A 369 25.66 7.88 9.02
N LYS A 370 24.55 7.59 9.70
CA LYS A 370 24.46 7.29 11.13
C LYS A 370 23.96 5.86 11.34
N ARG A 371 24.72 4.90 10.79
CA ARG A 371 24.42 3.45 10.86
C ARG A 371 24.38 2.93 12.30
N ALA A 372 23.97 1.67 12.48
CA ALA A 372 23.87 1.05 13.81
C ALA A 372 25.20 0.99 14.59
N GLU A 373 26.35 1.15 13.92
CA GLU A 373 27.69 1.16 14.53
C GLU A 373 28.16 2.57 14.92
N GLU A 374 27.55 3.60 14.32
CA GLU A 374 27.91 4.99 14.55
C GLU A 374 27.31 5.48 15.87
N LYS A 375 28.18 5.57 16.88
CA LYS A 375 27.80 5.98 18.24
C LYS A 375 27.24 7.41 18.24
N GLY A 376 26.04 7.58 18.78
CA GLY A 376 25.44 8.88 19.10
C GLY A 376 25.33 9.12 20.59
N ARG A 377 24.77 10.27 20.97
CA ARG A 377 24.51 10.58 22.38
C ARG A 377 23.25 9.88 22.90
N VAL A 378 22.18 9.89 22.10
CA VAL A 378 20.91 9.20 22.39
C VAL A 378 20.56 8.35 21.18
N GLY A 379 21.07 7.12 21.19
CA GLY A 379 21.01 6.18 20.09
C GLY A 379 22.34 5.99 19.36
N PRO A 380 22.47 4.94 18.54
CA PRO A 380 21.41 3.99 18.18
C PRO A 380 20.97 3.09 19.35
N PHE A 381 19.65 2.97 19.56
CA PHE A 381 19.04 2.00 20.49
C PHE A 381 17.82 1.38 19.81
N GLY A 382 17.60 0.09 20.01
CA GLY A 382 16.58 -0.64 19.26
C GLY A 382 16.73 -2.15 19.39
N LEU A 383 16.38 -2.84 18.30
CA LEU A 383 16.40 -4.29 18.18
C LEU A 383 17.45 -4.72 17.17
N TYR A 384 18.15 -5.81 17.49
CA TYR A 384 18.77 -6.66 16.48
C TYR A 384 17.83 -7.81 16.19
N VAL A 385 17.40 -7.94 14.93
CA VAL A 385 16.50 -9.00 14.45
C VAL A 385 17.23 -9.86 13.43
N LEU A 386 16.79 -11.11 13.26
CA LEU A 386 17.42 -12.10 12.38
C LEU A 386 18.95 -12.16 12.57
N ALA A 387 19.39 -12.18 13.83
CA ALA A 387 20.81 -12.11 14.19
C ALA A 387 21.39 -13.50 14.48
N THR A 388 22.62 -13.76 14.02
CA THR A 388 23.39 -14.94 14.44
C THR A 388 23.88 -14.79 15.88
N GLY A 389 24.18 -15.91 16.55
CA GLY A 389 24.66 -15.89 17.94
C GLY A 389 25.96 -15.08 18.14
N ASP A 390 26.81 -15.03 17.12
CA ASP A 390 28.03 -14.20 17.10
C ASP A 390 27.79 -12.77 16.57
N LYS A 391 26.55 -12.44 16.19
CA LYS A 391 26.09 -11.14 15.67
C LYS A 391 26.85 -10.66 14.43
N ARG A 392 27.43 -11.59 13.66
CA ARG A 392 28.07 -11.29 12.37
C ARG A 392 27.01 -10.91 11.34
N GLU A 393 25.94 -11.70 11.25
CA GLU A 393 24.74 -11.37 10.50
C GLU A 393 23.69 -10.82 11.46
N ARG A 394 23.08 -9.68 11.12
CA ARG A 394 22.01 -9.04 11.89
C ARG A 394 21.36 -7.92 11.09
N THR A 395 20.06 -7.75 11.27
CA THR A 395 19.37 -6.52 10.88
C THR A 395 19.14 -5.65 12.11
N ALA A 396 19.54 -4.39 12.06
CA ALA A 396 19.30 -3.44 13.15
C ALA A 396 18.09 -2.55 12.85
N VAL A 397 17.10 -2.56 13.73
CA VAL A 397 15.96 -1.63 13.71
C VAL A 397 16.07 -0.73 14.93
N PHE A 398 16.40 0.54 14.73
CA PHE A 398 16.79 1.41 15.84
C PHE A 398 16.28 2.84 15.70
N PHE A 399 16.33 3.56 16.81
CA PHE A 399 16.05 4.98 16.88
C PHE A 399 17.29 5.79 17.23
N ARG A 400 17.28 7.05 16.81
CA ARG A 400 18.25 8.08 17.19
C ARG A 400 17.52 9.39 17.45
N ILE A 401 17.89 10.07 18.53
CA ILE A 401 17.22 11.32 18.94
C ILE A 401 18.18 12.49 18.79
N PHE A 402 17.68 13.55 18.17
CA PHE A 402 18.38 14.82 18.00
C PHE A 402 17.60 15.96 18.67
N LYS A 403 18.30 17.03 19.00
CA LYS A 403 17.73 18.25 19.58
C LYS A 403 17.69 19.37 18.54
N GLU A 404 16.53 19.97 18.33
CA GLU A 404 16.32 21.12 17.45
C GLU A 404 15.58 22.22 18.21
N SER A 405 16.27 23.30 18.58
CA SER A 405 15.77 24.46 19.35
C SER A 405 14.81 24.10 20.51
N ASN A 406 13.52 23.97 20.23
CA ASN A 406 12.45 23.72 21.21
C ASN A 406 11.74 22.38 21.03
N LYS A 407 12.27 21.46 20.21
CA LYS A 407 11.70 20.14 19.94
C LYS A 407 12.80 19.09 19.77
N HIS A 408 12.39 17.83 19.66
CA HIS A 408 13.27 16.72 19.32
C HIS A 408 12.92 16.19 17.94
N VAL A 409 13.94 15.73 17.22
CA VAL A 409 13.78 15.01 15.95
C VAL A 409 14.10 13.54 16.23
N ILE A 410 13.16 12.66 15.89
CA ILE A 410 13.28 11.22 16.08
C ILE A 410 13.52 10.59 14.72
N LEU A 411 14.67 9.94 14.56
CA LEU A 411 15.00 9.16 13.38
C LEU A 411 14.79 7.68 13.71
N MET A 412 14.03 6.98 12.86
CA MET A 412 13.93 5.52 12.86
C MET A 412 14.70 4.97 11.66
N CYS A 413 15.55 3.98 11.90
CA CYS A 413 16.38 3.36 10.88
C CYS A 413 16.17 1.84 10.83
N HIS A 414 16.19 1.31 9.62
CA HIS A 414 16.35 -0.10 9.32
C HIS A 414 17.69 -0.27 8.59
N ASP A 415 18.62 -0.98 9.21
CA ASP A 415 19.98 -1.17 8.74
C ASP A 415 20.27 -2.67 8.57
N PRO A 416 20.17 -3.21 7.34
CA PRO A 416 20.42 -4.61 7.03
C PRO A 416 21.88 -4.90 6.63
N THR A 417 22.83 -3.99 6.92
CA THR A 417 24.20 -4.06 6.34
C THR A 417 25.11 -5.16 6.91
N ARG A 418 24.60 -6.04 7.77
CA ARG A 418 25.39 -7.07 8.47
C ARG A 418 24.82 -8.45 8.26
#